data_AF-A0A973GBQ8-F1
#
_entry.id   AF-A0A973GBQ8-F1
#
_cell.length_a   1.000
_cell.length_b   1.000
_cell.length_c   1.000
_cell.angle_alpha   90.00
_cell.angle_beta   90.00
_cell.angle_gamma   90.00
#
_symmetry.space_group_name_H-M   'P 1'
#
loop_
_entity.id
_entity.type
_entity.pdbx_description
1 polymer ?
#
loop_
_entity_poly.entity_id
_entity_poly.type
_entity_poly.pdbx_seq_one_letter_code
_entity_poly.pdbx_strand_id
1 'polypeptide(L)'
;MSVNDAPQWLIAAWNRSCIGAGATAPHDVIEKVGEGLLARWRDPHRHFHNLRHLTDVLARVDELSEETHEPDLVRLAAWYHGAVLAAAVRVGGALVGV
;
A
#
# COMPACT_ATOMS: atom_id res chain seq x y z
N MET A 1 13.35 -17.87 -0.97
CA MET A 1 12.22 -17.08 -1.51
C MET A 1 12.75 -15.67 -1.73
N SER A 2 12.81 -15.19 -2.97
CA SER A 2 13.35 -13.85 -3.25
C SER A 2 12.48 -12.83 -2.51
N VAL A 3 13.09 -11.85 -1.84
CA VAL A 3 12.38 -10.79 -1.10
C VAL A 3 11.47 -9.92 -1.98
N ASN A 4 11.50 -10.13 -3.29
CA ASN A 4 10.77 -9.36 -4.30
C ASN A 4 9.58 -10.09 -4.95
N ASP A 5 9.38 -11.38 -4.65
CA ASP A 5 8.23 -12.11 -5.20
C ASP A 5 6.98 -11.77 -4.39
N ALA A 6 6.00 -11.13 -5.04
CA ALA A 6 4.73 -10.86 -4.37
C ALA A 6 4.00 -12.17 -4.11
N PRO A 7 3.49 -12.37 -2.89
CA PRO A 7 2.53 -13.42 -2.65
C PRO A 7 1.38 -13.31 -3.66
N GLN A 8 1.02 -14.42 -4.30
CA GLN A 8 -0.01 -14.47 -5.34
C GLN A 8 -1.39 -13.98 -4.85
N TRP A 9 -1.60 -13.98 -3.53
CA TRP A 9 -2.86 -13.57 -2.91
C TRP A 9 -3.06 -12.06 -2.80
N LEU A 10 -2.03 -11.23 -3.01
CA LEU A 10 -2.11 -9.79 -2.72
C LEU A 10 -3.15 -9.05 -3.57
N ILE A 11 -3.25 -9.35 -4.87
CA ILE A 11 -4.26 -8.74 -5.74
C ILE A 11 -5.67 -9.18 -5.34
N ALA A 12 -5.84 -10.45 -4.96
CA ALA A 12 -7.13 -10.93 -4.45
C ALA A 12 -7.51 -10.23 -3.13
N ALA A 13 -6.56 -9.98 -2.23
CA ALA A 13 -6.80 -9.22 -1.00
C ALA A 13 -7.17 -7.75 -1.29
N TRP A 14 -6.46 -7.10 -2.21
CA TRP A 14 -6.81 -5.76 -2.69
C TRP A 14 -8.24 -5.69 -3.21
N ASN A 15 -8.63 -6.59 -4.11
CA ASN A 15 -9.98 -6.64 -4.66
C ASN A 15 -11.04 -6.83 -3.56
N ARG A 16 -10.81 -7.74 -2.61
CA ARG A 16 -11.72 -7.94 -1.47
C ARG A 16 -11.87 -6.69 -0.63
N SER A 17 -10.78 -6.00 -0.29
CA SER A 17 -10.84 -4.76 0.49
C SER A 17 -11.54 -3.64 -0.25
N CYS A 18 -11.33 -3.49 -1.56
CA CYS A 18 -12.08 -2.50 -2.34
C CYS A 18 -13.58 -2.79 -2.36
N ILE A 19 -13.97 -4.04 -2.60
CA ILE A 19 -15.38 -4.45 -2.61
C ILE A 19 -16.01 -4.27 -1.22
N GLY A 20 -15.33 -4.70 -0.15
CA GLY A 20 -15.78 -4.56 1.23
C GLY A 20 -15.95 -3.11 1.66
N ALA A 21 -15.09 -2.21 1.18
CA ALA A 21 -15.21 -0.76 1.37
C ALA A 21 -16.28 -0.09 0.48
N GLY A 22 -17.01 -0.84 -0.34
CA GLY A 22 -18.10 -0.33 -1.17
C GLY A 22 -17.67 0.26 -2.52
N ALA A 23 -16.51 -0.14 -3.07
CA ALA A 23 -16.09 0.29 -4.39
C ALA A 23 -17.12 -0.08 -5.48
N THR A 24 -17.46 0.88 -6.33
CA THR A 24 -18.42 0.71 -7.45
C THR A 24 -17.76 0.63 -8.82
N ALA A 25 -16.43 0.76 -8.88
CA ALA A 25 -15.68 0.65 -10.12
C ALA A 25 -15.71 -0.80 -10.66
N PRO A 26 -15.58 -0.98 -11.99
CA PRO A 26 -15.43 -2.30 -12.59
C PRO A 26 -14.24 -3.07 -12.00
N HIS A 27 -14.37 -4.41 -11.91
CA HIS A 27 -13.34 -5.26 -11.31
C HIS A 27 -11.97 -5.12 -12.00
N ASP A 28 -11.93 -4.99 -13.33
CA ASP A 28 -10.67 -4.82 -14.08
C ASP A 28 -9.99 -3.48 -13.77
N VAL A 29 -10.76 -2.44 -13.46
CA VAL A 29 -10.23 -1.14 -13.04
C VAL A 29 -9.64 -1.25 -11.64
N ILE A 30 -10.34 -1.91 -10.71
CA ILE A 30 -9.83 -2.14 -9.34
C ILE A 30 -8.52 -2.94 -9.40
N GLU A 31 -8.49 -4.02 -10.16
CA GLU A 31 -7.32 -4.88 -10.32
C GLU A 31 -6.11 -4.12 -10.87
N LYS A 32 -6.29 -3.33 -11.94
CA LYS A 32 -5.23 -2.48 -12.52
C LYS A 32 -4.65 -1.48 -11.51
N VAL A 33 -5.49 -0.91 -10.64
CA VAL A 33 -5.00 -0.01 -9.57
C VAL A 33 -4.14 -0.79 -8.57
N GLY A 34 -4.58 -1.97 -8.15
CA GLY A 34 -3.84 -2.85 -7.26
C GLY A 34 -2.48 -3.26 -7.84
N GLU A 35 -2.43 -3.63 -9.11
CA GLU A 35 -1.18 -3.91 -9.83
C GLU A 35 -0.24 -2.71 -9.88
N GLY A 36 -0.79 -1.52 -10.14
CA GLY A 36 -0.03 -0.27 -10.13
C GLY A 36 0.56 0.08 -8.77
N LEU A 37 -0.16 -0.22 -7.68
CA LEU A 37 0.36 -0.08 -6.32
C LEU A 37 1.45 -1.13 -6.05
N LEU A 38 1.20 -2.38 -6.43
CA LEU A 38 2.17 -3.47 -6.23
C LEU A 38 3.49 -3.21 -6.96
N ALA A 39 3.43 -2.64 -8.16
CA ALA A 39 4.61 -2.20 -8.89
C ALA A 39 5.43 -1.15 -8.11
N ARG A 40 4.76 -0.20 -7.44
CA ARG A 40 5.43 0.79 -6.58
C ARG A 40 6.07 0.15 -5.36
N TRP A 41 5.40 -0.80 -4.71
CA TRP A 41 5.94 -1.53 -3.55
C TRP A 41 7.13 -2.44 -3.91
N ARG A 42 7.22 -2.88 -5.17
CA ARG A 42 8.33 -3.67 -5.73
C ARG A 42 9.52 -2.84 -6.22
N ASP A 43 9.43 -1.51 -6.17
CA ASP A 43 10.53 -0.64 -6.60
C ASP A 43 11.81 -0.98 -5.80
N PRO A 44 12.90 -1.41 -6.47
CA PRO A 44 14.12 -1.88 -5.80
C PRO A 44 14.81 -0.78 -4.97
N HIS A 45 14.48 0.49 -5.18
CA HIS A 45 14.99 1.61 -4.39
C HIS A 45 14.26 1.80 -3.05
N ARG A 46 13.20 1.04 -2.78
CA ARG A 46 12.46 1.11 -1.51
C ARG A 46 13.01 0.12 -0.50
N HIS A 47 13.62 0.66 0.56
CA HIS A 47 14.16 -0.15 1.66
C HIS A 47 13.16 -0.37 2.80
N PHE A 48 12.39 0.67 3.19
CA PHE A 48 11.46 0.60 4.31
C PHE A 48 10.03 0.24 3.89
N HIS A 49 9.47 0.99 2.94
CA HIS A 49 8.14 0.73 2.38
C HIS A 49 8.26 -0.21 1.17
N ASN A 50 8.69 -1.44 1.44
CA ASN A 50 8.86 -2.49 0.44
C ASN A 50 7.74 -3.55 0.54
N LEU A 51 7.75 -4.49 -0.40
CA LEU A 51 6.75 -5.55 -0.50
C LEU A 51 6.64 -6.44 0.75
N ARG A 52 7.76 -6.72 1.43
CA ARG A 52 7.76 -7.46 2.69
C ARG A 52 7.02 -6.68 3.77
N HIS A 53 7.31 -5.39 3.90
CA HIS A 53 6.63 -4.54 4.87
C HIS A 53 5.12 -4.45 4.63
N LEU A 54 4.68 -4.29 3.37
CA LEU A 54 3.26 -4.33 3.03
C LEU A 54 2.60 -5.63 3.51
N THR A 55 3.24 -6.77 3.23
CA THR A 55 2.73 -8.09 3.61
C THR A 55 2.61 -8.22 5.13
N ASP A 56 3.64 -7.78 5.87
CA ASP A 56 3.66 -7.81 7.33
C ASP A 56 2.55 -6.90 7.93
N VAL A 57 2.36 -5.70 7.38
CA VAL A 57 1.32 -4.77 7.84
C VAL A 57 -0.08 -5.33 7.58
N LEU A 58 -0.34 -5.88 6.38
CA LEU A 58 -1.65 -6.46 6.06
C LEU A 58 -1.98 -7.64 6.98
N ALA A 59 -1.01 -8.50 7.27
CA ALA A 59 -1.19 -9.60 8.22
C ALA A 59 -1.57 -9.07 9.62
N ARG A 60 -0.92 -8.00 10.08
CA ARG A 60 -1.24 -7.39 11.38
C ARG A 60 -2.61 -6.69 11.39
N VAL A 61 -3.02 -6.10 10.29
CA VAL A 61 -4.37 -5.53 10.14
C VAL A 61 -5.43 -6.63 10.21
N ASP A 62 -5.17 -7.79 9.59
CA ASP A 62 -6.08 -8.93 9.67
C ASP A 62 -6.22 -9.45 11.12
N GLU A 63 -5.11 -9.54 11.87
CA GLU A 63 -5.13 -9.91 13.29
C GLU A 63 -5.94 -8.94 14.17
N LEU A 64 -6.01 -7.66 13.80
CA LEU A 64 -6.72 -6.61 14.55
C LEU A 64 -8.08 -6.25 13.94
N SER A 65 -8.56 -7.03 12.97
CA SER A 65 -9.75 -6.67 12.20
C SER A 65 -11.03 -6.59 13.04
N GLU A 66 -11.09 -7.32 14.16
CA GLU A 66 -12.21 -7.28 15.12
C GLU A 66 -12.23 -6.01 15.98
N GLU A 67 -11.12 -5.25 16.03
CA GLU A 67 -10.99 -4.03 16.83
C GLU A 67 -11.48 -2.77 16.10
N THR A 68 -11.98 -2.92 14.86
CA THR A 68 -12.46 -1.82 14.03
C THR A 68 -13.78 -2.18 13.35
N HIS A 69 -14.65 -1.18 13.21
CA HIS A 69 -15.88 -1.32 12.44
C HIS A 69 -15.65 -1.25 10.93
N GLU A 70 -14.46 -0.78 10.50
CA GLU A 70 -14.13 -0.49 9.10
C GLU A 70 -12.81 -1.20 8.68
N PRO A 71 -12.69 -2.53 8.82
CA PRO A 71 -11.43 -3.25 8.59
C PRO A 71 -10.95 -3.14 7.13
N ASP A 72 -11.86 -3.05 6.16
CA ASP A 72 -11.49 -2.90 4.75
C ASP A 72 -10.88 -1.52 4.45
N LEU A 73 -11.38 -0.45 5.07
CA LEU A 73 -10.75 0.87 4.96
C LEU A 73 -9.35 0.88 5.58
N VAL A 74 -9.14 0.17 6.69
CA VAL A 74 -7.81 0.04 7.31
C VAL A 74 -6.85 -0.71 6.39
N ARG A 75 -7.30 -1.79 5.74
CA ARG A 75 -6.49 -2.50 4.72
C ARG A 75 -6.15 -1.58 3.55
N LEU A 76 -7.12 -0.82 3.02
CA LEU A 76 -6.85 0.14 1.94
C LEU A 76 -5.86 1.22 2.36
N ALA A 77 -5.97 1.75 3.59
CA ALA A 77 -4.99 2.69 4.14
C ALA A 77 -3.59 2.05 4.21
N ALA A 78 -3.49 0.78 4.61
CA ALA A 78 -2.24 0.04 4.60
C ALA A 78 -1.66 -0.15 3.18
N TRP A 79 -2.47 -0.27 2.14
CA TRP A 79 -1.96 -0.30 0.76
C TRP A 79 -1.35 1.03 0.32
N TYR A 80 -1.96 2.16 0.72
CA TYR A 80 -1.55 3.49 0.27
C TYR A 80 -0.46 4.15 1.11
N HIS A 81 -0.35 3.83 2.42
CA HIS A 81 0.55 4.54 3.35
C HIS A 81 2.01 4.59 2.86
N GLY A 82 2.51 3.50 2.29
CA GLY A 82 3.86 3.41 1.77
C GLY A 82 3.96 3.65 0.26
N ALA A 83 2.89 3.40 -0.51
CA ALA A 83 2.93 3.51 -1.96
C ALA A 83 3.04 4.95 -2.48
N VAL A 84 2.45 5.92 -1.76
CA VAL A 84 2.30 7.32 -2.22
C VAL A 84 3.11 8.33 -1.37
N LEU A 85 4.01 7.85 -0.52
CA LEU A 85 4.88 8.74 0.24
C LEU A 85 6.06 9.24 -0.62
N ALA A 86 5.90 10.38 -1.29
CA ALA A 86 7.02 11.22 -1.68
C ALA A 86 7.30 12.16 -0.51
N ALA A 87 8.29 11.84 0.33
CA ALA A 87 8.85 12.87 1.19
C ALA A 87 9.45 13.92 0.26
N ALA A 88 8.76 15.05 0.06
CA ALA A 88 9.37 16.21 -0.53
C ALA A 88 10.56 16.55 0.36
N VAL A 89 11.77 16.26 -0.11
CA VAL A 89 12.99 16.72 0.54
C VAL A 89 12.80 18.22 0.70
N ARG A 90 12.65 18.71 1.94
CA ARG A 90 12.89 20.12 2.22
C ARG A 90 14.37 20.31 1.95
N VAL A 91 14.70 20.79 0.75
CA VAL A 91 16.00 21.41 0.51
C VAL A 91 15.99 22.66 1.38
N GLY A 92 16.59 22.55 2.57
CA GLY A 92 16.92 23.68 3.40
C GLY A 92 17.95 24.52 2.65
N GLY A 93 17.48 25.54 1.95
CA GLY A 93 18.32 26.40 1.13
C GLY A 93 17.69 27.76 0.96
N ALA A 94 17.90 28.63 1.94
CA ALA A 94 17.89 30.07 1.72
C ALA A 94 18.92 30.70 2.66
N LEU A 95 20.16 30.75 2.17
CA LEU A 95 21.08 31.84 2.54
C LEU A 95 20.43 33.12 1.99
N VAL A 96 19.91 33.96 2.89
CA VAL A 96 19.59 35.35 2.55
C VAL A 96 20.78 36.18 2.99
N GLY A 97 21.52 36.68 2.00
CA GLY A 97 22.60 37.63 2.19
C GLY A 97 22.09 38.94 2.80
N VAL A 98 22.91 39.48 3.70
CA VAL A 98 22.81 40.83 4.26
C VAL A 98 23.37 41.83 3.26
#